data_AF-A0A975FSB9-F1
#
_entry.id   AF-A0A975FSB9-F1
#
_cell.length_a   1.000
_cell.length_b   1.000
_cell.length_c   1.000
_cell.angle_alpha   90.00
_cell.angle_beta   90.00
_cell.angle_gamma   90.00
#
_symmetry.space_group_name_H-M   'P 1'
#
loop_
_entity.id
_entity.type
_entity.pdbx_description
1 polymer ?
#
loop_
_entity_poly.entity_id
_entity_poly.type
_entity_poly.pdbx_seq_one_letter_code
_entity_poly.pdbx_strand_id
1 'polypeptide(L)'
;MNLKKSIWFIIVILIIDQISKIYIKTHFKLYESIEVFSWFQILFIENEGMAWGAKIPGDYGKIILTVFRLFAIVGIGWWLWDSTRKKAPKILLIAISFKKKIKEIAFNENCPIKKSIEKRMDIILNHDPPKEHRELITFKKRLIKYRNYIFTFLYHLDVPPDNNASERAIRNIKVKQKISGQFRSEQGCDNFAKLRSVTGSCLKNQQPVLSTLNIFANLRID
;
A
#
# COMPACT_ATOMS: atom_id res chain seq x y z
N MET A 1 -9.92 -17.23 4.54
CA MET A 1 -10.22 -18.24 3.50
C MET A 1 -9.83 -19.61 4.06
N ASN A 2 -10.65 -20.64 3.88
CA ASN A 2 -10.30 -21.99 4.36
C ASN A 2 -9.18 -22.56 3.46
N LEU A 3 -8.17 -23.24 4.02
CA LEU A 3 -7.02 -23.79 3.28
C LEU A 3 -7.46 -24.61 2.05
N LYS A 4 -8.53 -25.40 2.19
CA LYS A 4 -9.10 -26.19 1.08
C LYS A 4 -9.57 -25.31 -0.09
N LYS A 5 -10.19 -24.15 0.20
CA LYS A 5 -10.64 -23.20 -0.84
C LYS A 5 -9.45 -22.53 -1.53
N SER A 6 -8.39 -22.19 -0.78
CA SER A 6 -7.16 -21.63 -1.33
C SER A 6 -6.46 -22.61 -2.28
N ILE A 7 -6.32 -23.87 -1.86
CA ILE A 7 -5.73 -24.94 -2.68
C ILE A 7 -6.54 -25.15 -3.96
N TRP A 8 -7.87 -25.25 -3.85
CA TRP A 8 -8.74 -25.41 -5.01
C TRP A 8 -8.60 -24.26 -6.01
N PHE A 9 -8.56 -23.01 -5.51
CA PHE A 9 -8.37 -21.83 -6.36
C PHE A 9 -7.01 -21.84 -7.09
N ILE A 10 -5.94 -22.25 -6.41
CA ILE A 10 -4.60 -22.39 -7.02
C ILE A 10 -4.63 -23.42 -8.15
N ILE A 11 -5.26 -24.58 -7.93
CA ILE A 11 -5.36 -25.65 -8.95
C ILE A 11 -6.09 -25.13 -10.20
N VAL A 12 -7.23 -24.45 -10.03
CA VAL A 12 -7.99 -23.89 -11.14
C VAL A 12 -7.16 -22.90 -11.96
N ILE A 13 -6.43 -22.00 -11.29
CA ILE A 13 -5.54 -21.04 -11.96
C ILE A 13 -4.45 -21.77 -12.77
N LEU A 14 -3.82 -22.80 -12.19
CA LEU A 14 -2.79 -23.57 -12.89
C LEU A 14 -3.34 -24.29 -14.12
N ILE A 15 -4.55 -24.84 -14.05
CA ILE A 15 -5.21 -25.48 -15.20
C ILE A 15 -5.44 -24.46 -16.32
N ILE A 16 -6.00 -23.29 -15.99
CA ILE A 16 -6.25 -22.23 -16.98
C ILE A 16 -4.93 -21.76 -17.62
N ASP A 17 -3.88 -21.56 -16.81
CA ASP A 17 -2.54 -21.19 -17.30
C ASP A 17 -2.01 -22.23 -18.31
N GLN A 18 -2.03 -23.53 -17.98
CA GLN A 18 -1.53 -24.56 -18.88
C GLN A 18 -2.36 -24.71 -20.15
N ILE A 19 -3.70 -24.66 -20.06
CA ILE A 19 -4.58 -24.70 -21.23
C ILE A 19 -4.29 -23.50 -22.15
N SER A 20 -4.17 -22.29 -21.58
CA SER A 20 -3.87 -21.10 -22.37
C SER A 20 -2.51 -21.23 -23.09
N LYS A 21 -1.48 -21.77 -22.43
CA LYS A 21 -0.16 -22.01 -23.05
C LYS A 21 -0.24 -23.02 -24.19
N ILE A 22 -0.98 -24.11 -24.02
CA ILE A 22 -1.18 -25.13 -25.06
C ILE A 22 -1.91 -24.52 -26.25
N TYR A 23 -2.97 -23.75 -26.01
CA TYR A 23 -3.74 -23.10 -27.06
C TYR A 23 -2.85 -22.13 -27.88
N ILE A 24 -2.12 -21.24 -27.21
CA ILE A 24 -1.22 -20.29 -27.87
C ILE A 24 -0.15 -21.04 -28.69
N LYS A 25 0.48 -22.07 -28.13
CA LYS A 25 1.53 -22.84 -28.82
C LYS A 25 1.05 -23.62 -30.03
N THR A 26 -0.24 -23.98 -30.09
CA THR A 26 -0.80 -24.79 -31.18
C THR A 26 -1.45 -23.94 -32.28
N HIS A 27 -1.89 -22.71 -31.97
CA HIS A 27 -2.65 -21.88 -32.90
C HIS A 27 -1.90 -20.63 -33.39
N PHE A 28 -0.75 -20.29 -32.81
CA PHE A 28 0.04 -19.10 -33.18
C PHE A 28 1.45 -19.48 -33.62
N LYS A 29 1.99 -18.75 -34.59
CA LYS A 29 3.42 -18.70 -34.90
C LYS A 29 4.14 -17.76 -33.92
N LEU A 30 5.45 -17.97 -33.76
CA LEU A 30 6.25 -17.11 -32.89
C LEU A 30 6.18 -15.65 -33.38
N TYR A 31 5.91 -14.73 -32.45
CA TYR A 31 5.63 -13.30 -32.66
C TYR A 31 4.34 -12.97 -33.41
N GLU A 32 3.47 -13.94 -33.65
CA GLU A 32 2.13 -13.69 -34.16
C GLU A 32 1.26 -13.08 -33.05
N SER A 33 0.48 -12.07 -33.43
CA SER A 33 -0.46 -11.40 -32.53
C SER A 33 -1.87 -11.40 -33.11
N ILE A 34 -2.85 -11.54 -32.23
CA ILE A 34 -4.24 -11.26 -32.53
C ILE A 34 -4.70 -10.11 -31.64
N GLU A 35 -5.28 -9.10 -32.26
CA GLU A 35 -5.94 -8.02 -31.54
C GLU A 35 -7.34 -8.48 -31.14
N VAL A 36 -7.64 -8.44 -29.85
CA VAL A 36 -8.95 -8.83 -29.30
C VAL A 36 -9.79 -7.58 -29.06
N PHE A 37 -9.17 -6.53 -28.52
CA PHE A 37 -9.75 -5.19 -28.39
C PHE A 37 -8.67 -4.15 -28.70
N SER A 38 -9.07 -2.90 -28.96
CA SER A 38 -8.15 -1.79 -29.25
C SER A 38 -7.05 -1.53 -28.21
N TRP A 39 -7.20 -2.05 -26.98
CA TRP A 39 -6.24 -1.95 -25.89
C TRP A 39 -5.67 -3.31 -25.45
N PHE A 40 -6.09 -4.42 -26.07
CA PHE A 40 -5.75 -5.78 -25.66
C PHE A 40 -5.43 -6.66 -26.87
N GLN A 41 -4.19 -7.13 -26.91
CA GLN A 41 -3.70 -8.08 -27.90
C GLN A 41 -3.13 -9.32 -27.21
N ILE A 42 -3.28 -10.46 -27.87
CA ILE A 42 -2.63 -11.72 -27.50
C ILE A 42 -1.46 -11.89 -28.46
N LEU A 43 -0.24 -11.90 -27.92
CA LEU A 43 1.00 -12.01 -28.68
C LEU A 43 1.78 -13.24 -28.20
N PHE A 44 2.13 -14.14 -29.12
CA PHE A 44 2.93 -15.30 -28.78
C PHE A 44 4.42 -14.96 -28.72
N ILE A 45 4.98 -14.94 -27.51
CA ILE A 45 6.42 -14.80 -27.25
C ILE A 45 6.89 -15.94 -26.36
N GLU A 46 8.04 -16.54 -26.69
CA GLU A 46 8.74 -17.46 -25.81
C GLU A 46 9.75 -16.70 -24.94
N ASN A 47 9.69 -16.95 -23.63
CA ASN A 47 10.61 -16.35 -22.68
C ASN A 47 11.58 -17.43 -22.17
N GLU A 48 12.88 -17.21 -22.36
CA GLU A 48 13.98 -18.09 -21.93
C GLU A 48 14.16 -18.18 -20.41
N GLY A 49 13.28 -17.55 -19.63
CA GLY A 49 13.11 -17.82 -18.21
C GLY A 49 13.35 -16.65 -17.27
N MET A 50 13.51 -15.42 -17.78
CA MET A 50 13.67 -14.23 -16.94
C MET A 50 12.81 -13.06 -17.41
N ALA A 51 12.21 -12.37 -16.44
CA ALA A 51 11.48 -11.14 -16.69
C ALA A 51 12.44 -9.93 -16.60
N TRP A 52 12.05 -8.79 -17.19
CA TRP A 52 12.78 -7.51 -17.08
C TRP A 52 14.14 -7.43 -17.77
N GLY A 53 14.41 -8.27 -18.78
CA GLY A 53 15.67 -8.20 -19.55
C GLY A 53 16.92 -8.62 -18.79
N ALA A 54 16.79 -9.04 -17.53
CA ALA A 54 17.88 -9.65 -16.78
C ALA A 54 18.14 -11.04 -17.37
N LYS A 55 19.18 -11.20 -18.20
CA LYS A 55 19.62 -12.51 -18.67
C LYS A 55 20.81 -12.93 -17.83
N ILE A 56 20.65 -13.93 -16.95
CA ILE A 56 21.78 -14.63 -16.31
C ILE A 56 22.57 -15.27 -17.46
N PRO A 57 23.84 -14.86 -17.68
CA PRO A 57 24.67 -15.43 -18.74
C PRO A 57 25.08 -16.87 -18.39
N GLY A 58 25.09 -17.75 -19.39
CA GLY A 58 25.53 -19.15 -19.28
C GLY A 58 24.41 -20.19 -19.29
N ASP A 59 24.77 -21.43 -19.64
CA ASP A 59 23.84 -22.57 -19.79
C ASP A 59 23.15 -22.99 -18.47
N TYR A 60 23.66 -22.49 -17.34
CA TYR A 60 23.14 -22.75 -16.00
C TYR A 60 21.89 -21.92 -15.64
N GLY A 61 21.56 -20.87 -16.40
CA GLY A 61 20.43 -19.98 -16.05
C GLY A 61 19.11 -20.73 -15.89
N LYS A 62 18.81 -21.66 -16.80
CA LYS A 62 17.58 -22.47 -16.76
C LYS A 62 17.52 -23.43 -15.57
N ILE A 63 18.67 -24.00 -15.18
CA ILE A 63 18.79 -24.88 -14.02
C ILE A 63 18.56 -24.10 -12.73
N ILE A 64 19.23 -22.95 -12.58
CA ILE A 64 19.09 -22.06 -11.43
C ILE A 64 17.62 -21.66 -11.25
N LEU A 65 16.94 -21.26 -12.32
CA LEU A 65 15.53 -20.89 -12.29
C LEU A 65 14.62 -22.06 -11.87
N THR A 66 14.93 -23.27 -12.33
CA THR A 66 14.17 -24.47 -11.98
C THR A 66 14.34 -24.82 -10.50
N VAL A 67 15.57 -24.81 -10.00
CA VAL A 67 15.89 -25.05 -8.59
C VAL A 67 15.27 -23.97 -7.70
N PHE A 68 15.40 -22.70 -8.07
CA PHE A 68 14.77 -21.58 -7.37
C PHE A 68 13.25 -21.77 -7.27
N ARG A 69 12.60 -22.20 -8.36
CA ARG A 69 11.15 -22.45 -8.36
C ARG A 69 10.74 -23.56 -7.38
N LEU A 70 11.54 -24.62 -7.26
CA LEU A 70 11.28 -25.69 -6.29
C LEU A 70 11.35 -25.16 -4.85
N PHE A 71 12.39 -24.39 -4.52
CA PHE A 71 12.48 -23.73 -3.20
C PHE A 71 11.32 -22.76 -2.96
N ALA A 72 10.94 -21.98 -3.98
CA ALA A 72 9.82 -21.04 -3.90
C ALA A 72 8.48 -21.76 -3.63
N ILE A 73 8.22 -22.92 -4.26
CA ILE A 73 7.01 -23.71 -4.01
C ILE A 73 6.94 -24.16 -2.55
N VAL A 74 8.05 -24.66 -2.01
CA VAL A 74 8.13 -25.07 -0.59
C VAL A 74 7.90 -23.87 0.33
N GLY A 75 8.55 -22.73 0.06
CA GLY A 75 8.42 -21.51 0.85
C GLY A 75 7.00 -20.93 0.82
N ILE A 76 6.38 -20.84 -0.36
CA ILE A 76 4.99 -20.37 -0.52
C ILE A 76 4.01 -21.35 0.15
N GLY A 77 4.24 -22.66 0.02
CA GLY A 77 3.43 -23.68 0.67
C GLY A 77 3.47 -23.57 2.20
N TRP A 78 4.66 -23.44 2.77
CA TRP A 78 4.85 -23.20 4.21
C TRP A 78 4.20 -21.89 4.66
N TRP A 79 4.42 -20.79 3.92
CA TRP A 79 3.83 -19.50 4.23
C TRP A 79 2.30 -19.51 4.16
N LEU A 80 1.70 -20.18 3.18
CA LEU A 80 0.25 -20.30 3.03
C LEU A 80 -0.35 -21.10 4.19
N TRP A 81 0.31 -22.20 4.58
CA TRP A 81 -0.09 -23.01 5.74
C TRP A 81 -0.01 -22.21 7.04
N ASP A 82 1.13 -21.56 7.30
CA ASP A 82 1.35 -20.71 8.49
C ASP A 82 0.34 -19.56 8.56
N SER A 83 0.15 -18.83 7.45
CA SER A 83 -0.80 -17.72 7.34
C SER A 83 -2.25 -18.14 7.54
N THR A 84 -2.60 -19.39 7.21
CA THR A 84 -3.95 -19.92 7.42
C THR A 84 -4.15 -20.39 8.86
N ARG A 85 -3.09 -20.82 9.57
CA ARG A 85 -3.15 -21.18 11.00
C ARG A 85 -3.10 -19.95 11.90
N LYS A 86 -2.34 -18.93 11.53
CA LYS A 86 -2.35 -17.59 12.14
C LYS A 86 -3.62 -16.86 11.68
N LYS A 87 -4.79 -17.31 12.15
CA LYS A 87 -6.06 -16.57 12.02
C LYS A 87 -5.74 -15.10 12.31
N ALA A 88 -5.99 -14.21 11.35
CA ALA A 88 -5.86 -12.77 11.56
C ALA A 88 -6.47 -12.44 12.94
N PRO A 89 -5.75 -11.70 13.79
CA PRO A 89 -6.14 -11.56 15.20
C PRO A 89 -7.60 -11.14 15.23
N LYS A 90 -8.42 -11.82 16.05
CA LYS A 90 -9.86 -11.53 16.20
C LYS A 90 -10.12 -10.02 16.31
N ILE A 91 -9.20 -9.29 16.95
CA ILE A 91 -9.18 -7.83 17.04
C ILE A 91 -9.28 -7.10 15.68
N LEU A 92 -8.58 -7.56 14.64
CA LEU A 92 -8.57 -6.91 13.32
C LEU A 92 -9.88 -7.17 12.57
N LEU A 93 -10.40 -8.41 12.66
CA LEU A 93 -11.71 -8.76 12.09
C LEU A 93 -12.87 -8.05 12.80
N ILE A 94 -12.75 -7.89 14.12
CA ILE A 94 -13.65 -7.09 14.96
C ILE A 94 -13.57 -5.60 14.56
N ALA A 95 -12.37 -5.02 14.43
CA ALA A 95 -12.20 -3.62 14.03
C ALA A 95 -12.79 -3.34 12.63
N ILE A 96 -12.61 -4.26 11.68
CA ILE A 96 -13.17 -4.15 10.32
C ILE A 96 -14.70 -4.30 10.32
N SER A 97 -15.26 -5.21 11.14
CA SER A 97 -16.72 -5.38 11.22
C SER A 97 -17.41 -4.19 11.91
N PHE A 98 -16.74 -3.58 12.89
CA PHE A 98 -17.23 -2.38 13.56
C PHE A 98 -17.12 -1.12 12.70
N LYS A 99 -16.17 -1.03 11.76
CA LYS A 99 -16.01 0.13 10.86
C LYS A 99 -17.29 0.49 10.09
N LYS A 100 -18.14 -0.50 9.76
CA LYS A 100 -19.39 -0.28 9.01
C LYS A 100 -20.57 0.14 9.90
N LYS A 101 -20.64 -0.32 11.16
CA LYS A 101 -21.70 0.03 12.14
C LYS A 101 -21.42 1.32 12.92
N ILE A 102 -20.15 1.71 13.05
CA ILE A 102 -19.70 2.89 13.82
C ILE A 102 -20.10 4.21 13.16
N LYS A 103 -20.34 4.23 11.83
CA LYS A 103 -20.57 5.45 11.05
C LYS A 103 -21.80 6.26 11.49
N GLU A 104 -22.83 5.62 12.05
CA GLU A 104 -24.05 6.30 12.53
C GLU A 104 -24.10 6.48 14.06
N ILE A 105 -23.56 5.54 14.85
CA ILE A 105 -23.75 5.52 16.32
C ILE A 105 -22.60 6.21 17.08
N ALA A 106 -21.38 6.22 16.53
CA ALA A 106 -20.21 6.65 17.29
C ALA A 106 -20.01 8.17 17.34
N PHE A 107 -20.70 8.95 16.52
CA PHE A 107 -20.49 10.40 16.51
C PHE A 107 -21.21 11.17 17.62
N ASN A 108 -22.07 10.49 18.38
CA ASN A 108 -22.61 11.05 19.61
C ASN A 108 -21.47 11.26 20.62
N GLU A 109 -21.31 12.48 21.16
CA GLU A 109 -20.21 12.87 22.06
C GLU A 109 -20.06 11.92 23.27
N ASN A 110 -21.17 11.30 23.69
CA ASN A 110 -21.21 10.38 24.81
C ASN A 110 -21.02 8.89 24.47
N CYS A 111 -20.45 8.54 23.31
CA CYS A 111 -20.23 7.15 22.94
C CYS A 111 -19.32 6.39 23.97
N PRO A 112 -19.82 5.35 24.64
CA PRO A 112 -19.04 4.60 25.64
C PRO A 112 -17.81 3.90 25.04
N ILE A 113 -17.84 3.60 23.74
CA ILE A 113 -16.73 2.97 23.02
C ILE A 113 -15.54 3.94 22.91
N LYS A 114 -15.78 5.23 22.61
CA LYS A 114 -14.73 6.26 22.58
C LYS A 114 -14.02 6.36 23.92
N LYS A 115 -14.81 6.53 25.00
CA LYS A 115 -14.30 6.60 26.38
C LYS A 115 -13.51 5.35 26.78
N SER A 116 -13.94 4.17 26.35
CA SER A 116 -13.23 2.91 26.61
C SER A 116 -11.86 2.85 25.90
N ILE A 117 -11.78 3.31 24.65
CA ILE A 117 -10.52 3.35 23.88
C ILE A 117 -9.53 4.33 24.52
N GLU A 118 -10.00 5.54 24.86
CA GLU A 118 -9.20 6.57 25.54
C GLU A 118 -8.62 6.03 26.86
N LYS A 119 -9.48 5.47 27.72
CA LYS A 119 -9.08 4.91 29.02
C LYS A 119 -8.03 3.80 28.86
N ARG A 120 -8.19 2.94 27.85
CA ARG A 120 -7.23 1.85 27.58
C ARG A 120 -5.88 2.38 27.12
N MET A 121 -5.85 3.44 26.32
CA MET A 121 -4.60 4.10 25.94
C MET A 121 -3.89 4.68 27.17
N ASP A 122 -4.62 5.34 28.07
CA ASP A 122 -4.03 5.92 29.28
C ASP A 122 -3.43 4.85 30.20
N ILE A 123 -4.12 3.71 30.36
CA ILE A 123 -3.59 2.56 31.12
C ILE A 123 -2.26 2.06 30.52
N ILE A 124 -2.17 1.97 29.18
CA ILE A 124 -0.97 1.51 28.49
C ILE A 124 0.16 2.53 28.64
N LEU A 125 -0.12 3.83 28.49
CA LEU A 125 0.89 4.87 28.60
C LEU A 125 1.38 5.09 30.04
N ASN A 126 0.57 4.74 31.04
CA ASN A 126 0.96 4.80 32.44
C ASN A 126 1.88 3.64 32.87
N HIS A 127 1.94 2.54 32.12
CA HIS A 127 2.86 1.45 32.41
C HIS A 127 4.29 1.78 31.97
N ASP A 128 5.26 1.49 32.82
CA ASP A 128 6.66 1.69 32.48
C ASP A 128 7.23 0.56 31.63
N PRO A 129 7.84 0.89 30.47
CA PRO A 129 8.47 -0.10 29.62
C PRO A 129 9.74 -0.65 30.28
N PRO A 130 10.15 -1.90 29.95
CA PRO A 130 11.43 -2.44 30.38
C PRO A 130 12.59 -1.52 29.99
N LYS A 131 13.50 -1.28 30.94
CA LYS A 131 14.61 -0.33 30.77
C LYS A 131 15.61 -0.78 29.69
N GLU A 132 15.65 -2.07 29.36
CA GLU A 132 16.50 -2.59 28.29
C GLU A 132 16.08 -2.10 26.89
N HIS A 133 14.81 -1.71 26.69
CA HIS A 133 14.28 -1.37 25.38
C HIS A 133 14.17 0.15 25.16
N ARG A 134 15.30 0.78 24.80
CA ARG A 134 15.39 2.23 24.53
C ARG A 134 14.42 2.74 23.46
N GLU A 135 14.14 1.93 22.43
CA GLU A 135 13.17 2.25 21.38
C GLU A 135 11.75 2.37 21.92
N LEU A 136 11.36 1.45 22.81
CA LEU A 136 10.04 1.42 23.44
C LEU A 136 9.85 2.64 24.37
N ILE A 137 10.88 3.03 25.11
CA ILE A 137 10.89 4.25 25.93
C ILE A 137 10.68 5.50 25.04
N THR A 138 11.41 5.57 23.92
CA THR A 138 11.31 6.69 22.97
C THR A 138 9.93 6.75 22.31
N PHE A 139 9.39 5.58 21.96
CA PHE A 139 8.06 5.44 21.39
C PHE A 139 6.97 5.89 22.39
N LYS A 140 7.01 5.41 23.64
CA LYS A 140 6.11 5.86 24.72
C LYS A 140 6.14 7.38 24.89
N LYS A 141 7.34 8.00 24.97
CA LYS A 141 7.49 9.45 25.09
C LYS A 141 6.83 10.20 23.92
N ARG A 142 6.97 9.70 22.69
CA ARG A 142 6.32 10.29 21.52
C ARG A 142 4.79 10.13 21.56
N LEU A 143 4.29 8.97 21.96
CA LEU A 143 2.84 8.76 22.11
C LEU A 143 2.24 9.68 23.17
N ILE A 144 2.92 9.87 24.30
CA ILE A 144 2.50 10.83 25.33
C ILE A 144 2.49 12.26 24.76
N LYS A 145 3.56 12.67 24.06
CA LYS A 145 3.65 14.00 23.45
C LYS A 145 2.50 14.29 22.48
N TYR A 146 2.09 13.31 21.69
CA TYR A 146 1.04 13.46 20.68
C TYR A 146 -0.31 12.86 21.09
N ARG A 147 -0.51 12.60 22.39
CA ARG A 147 -1.65 11.84 22.94
C ARG A 147 -3.02 12.33 22.45
N ASN A 148 -3.21 13.64 22.39
CA ASN A 148 -4.48 14.25 22.02
C ASN A 148 -4.81 14.11 20.52
N TYR A 149 -3.82 13.78 19.68
CA TYR A 149 -3.98 13.69 18.22
C TYR A 149 -4.14 12.24 17.74
N ILE A 150 -3.82 11.23 18.57
CA ILE A 150 -3.80 9.82 18.16
C ILE A 150 -5.18 9.34 17.67
N PHE A 151 -6.24 9.79 18.34
CA PHE A 151 -7.61 9.34 18.07
C PHE A 151 -8.48 10.38 17.36
N THR A 152 -7.88 11.33 16.65
CA THR A 152 -8.60 12.40 15.91
C THR A 152 -9.71 11.83 15.00
N PHE A 153 -9.48 10.68 14.37
CA PHE A 153 -10.46 9.99 13.51
C PHE A 153 -11.70 9.46 14.25
N LEU A 154 -11.67 9.34 15.58
CA LEU A 154 -12.87 9.02 16.37
C LEU A 154 -13.81 10.23 16.48
N TYR A 155 -13.26 11.45 16.41
CA TYR A 155 -13.99 12.70 16.62
C TYR A 155 -14.32 13.44 15.31
N HIS A 156 -13.64 13.12 14.21
CA HIS A 156 -13.83 13.74 12.90
C HIS A 156 -14.04 12.69 11.82
N LEU A 157 -15.23 12.67 11.21
CA LEU A 157 -15.64 11.63 10.24
C LEU A 157 -14.78 11.65 8.98
N ASP A 158 -14.35 12.85 8.59
CA ASP A 158 -13.55 13.10 7.39
C ASP A 158 -12.08 12.73 7.58
N VAL A 159 -11.66 12.46 8.82
CA VAL A 159 -10.29 12.06 9.14
C VAL A 159 -10.20 10.52 9.11
N PRO A 160 -9.43 9.93 8.19
CA PRO A 160 -9.26 8.48 8.16
C PRO A 160 -8.43 8.00 9.37
N PRO A 161 -8.61 6.72 9.80
CA PRO A 161 -7.83 6.12 10.88
C PRO A 161 -6.39 5.77 10.49
N ASP A 162 -6.01 6.01 9.24
CA ASP A 162 -4.70 5.71 8.68
C ASP A 162 -3.98 7.00 8.22
N ASN A 163 -2.66 6.95 8.14
CA ASN A 163 -1.81 8.07 7.75
C ASN A 163 -1.49 8.07 6.24
N ASN A 164 -2.16 7.23 5.42
CA ASN A 164 -1.80 7.04 4.01
C ASN A 164 -1.82 8.35 3.22
N ALA A 165 -2.76 9.24 3.52
CA ALA A 165 -2.85 10.55 2.87
C ALA A 165 -1.60 11.40 3.13
N SER A 166 -1.09 11.41 4.36
CA SER A 166 0.13 12.11 4.74
C SER A 166 1.36 11.47 4.10
N GLU A 167 1.46 10.14 4.08
CA GLU A 167 2.56 9.42 3.43
C GLU A 167 2.64 9.68 1.91
N ARG A 168 1.48 9.68 1.24
CA ARG A 168 1.41 10.02 -0.20
C ARG A 168 1.82 11.46 -0.47
N ALA A 169 1.47 12.39 0.42
CA ALA A 169 1.86 13.79 0.28
C ALA A 169 3.39 13.96 0.31
N ILE A 170 4.06 13.34 1.27
CA ILE A 170 5.54 13.42 1.43
C ILE A 170 6.31 12.64 0.35
N ARG A 171 5.68 11.64 -0.28
CA ARG A 171 6.33 10.80 -1.31
C ARG A 171 6.89 11.62 -2.47
N ASN A 172 6.21 12.69 -2.88
CA ASN A 172 6.65 13.52 -4.00
C ASN A 172 7.96 14.26 -3.70
N ILE A 173 8.18 14.66 -2.45
CA ILE A 173 9.44 15.25 -2.00
C ILE A 173 10.55 14.20 -2.11
N LYS A 174 10.28 12.96 -1.67
CA LYS A 174 11.25 11.85 -1.79
C LYS A 174 11.54 11.46 -3.24
N VAL A 175 10.55 11.50 -4.12
CA VAL A 175 10.75 11.30 -5.57
C VAL A 175 11.63 12.40 -6.14
N LYS A 176 11.38 13.67 -5.80
CA LYS A 176 12.24 14.78 -6.23
C LYS A 176 13.69 14.63 -5.74
N GLN A 177 13.88 14.15 -4.50
CA GLN A 177 15.20 13.89 -3.94
C GLN A 177 15.92 12.70 -4.59
N LYS A 178 15.21 11.58 -4.82
CA LYS A 178 15.85 10.31 -5.23
C LYS A 178 15.92 10.09 -6.74
N ILE A 179 14.93 10.59 -7.48
CA ILE A 179 14.75 10.29 -8.90
C ILE A 179 15.02 11.54 -9.76
N SER A 180 14.58 12.72 -9.31
CA SER A 180 14.64 13.94 -10.12
C SER A 180 15.78 14.91 -9.72
N GLY A 181 16.89 14.35 -9.24
CA GLY A 181 18.16 15.06 -9.06
C GLY A 181 18.24 16.08 -7.93
N GLN A 182 17.37 15.98 -6.91
CA GLN A 182 17.31 16.92 -5.77
C GLN A 182 17.01 18.38 -6.19
N PHE A 183 17.22 19.33 -5.26
CA PHE A 183 17.04 20.76 -5.50
C PHE A 183 18.40 21.45 -5.60
N ARG A 184 18.54 22.39 -6.52
CA ARG A 184 19.80 23.15 -6.74
C ARG A 184 19.96 24.32 -5.77
N SER A 185 18.87 24.78 -5.15
CA SER A 185 18.86 25.89 -4.20
C SER A 185 17.71 25.72 -3.18
N GLU A 186 17.86 26.35 -2.02
CA GLU A 186 16.83 26.39 -0.98
C GLU A 186 15.56 27.08 -1.49
N GLN A 187 15.71 28.20 -2.21
CA GLN A 187 14.59 28.88 -2.87
C GLN A 187 13.79 27.96 -3.81
N GLY A 188 14.48 27.08 -4.55
CA GLY A 188 13.81 26.10 -5.42
C GLY A 188 13.03 25.04 -4.65
N CYS A 189 13.54 24.64 -3.48
CA CYS A 189 12.84 23.75 -2.55
C CYS A 189 11.55 24.41 -2.02
N ASP A 190 11.65 25.67 -1.58
CA ASP A 190 10.52 26.43 -1.06
C ASP A 190 9.44 26.67 -2.11
N ASN A 191 9.84 27.08 -3.32
CA ASN A 191 8.91 27.26 -4.44
C ASN A 191 8.17 25.94 -4.77
N PHE A 192 8.90 24.82 -4.78
CA PHE A 192 8.30 23.51 -4.97
C PHE A 192 7.32 23.14 -3.85
N ALA A 193 7.68 23.38 -2.58
CA ALA A 193 6.84 23.10 -1.44
C ALA A 193 5.54 23.92 -1.49
N LYS A 194 5.63 25.23 -1.80
CA LYS A 194 4.48 26.12 -1.99
C LYS A 194 3.55 25.61 -3.10
N LEU A 195 4.09 25.34 -4.29
CA LEU A 195 3.30 24.83 -5.43
C LEU A 195 2.63 23.49 -5.12
N ARG A 196 3.34 22.56 -4.48
CA ARG A 196 2.76 21.26 -4.09
C ARG A 196 1.69 21.40 -3.00
N SER A 197 1.86 22.31 -2.05
CA SER A 197 0.86 22.59 -1.01
C SER A 197 -0.44 23.11 -1.62
N VAL A 198 -0.34 24.10 -2.51
CA VAL A 198 -1.49 24.67 -3.22
C VAL A 198 -2.16 23.60 -4.09
N THR A 199 -1.38 22.90 -4.92
CA THR A 199 -1.90 21.84 -5.80
C THR A 199 -2.59 20.72 -5.01
N GLY A 200 -1.97 20.27 -3.90
CA GLY A 200 -2.55 19.23 -3.05
C GLY A 200 -3.86 19.67 -2.39
N SER A 201 -3.96 20.93 -1.99
CA SER A 201 -5.19 21.50 -1.43
C SER A 201 -6.29 21.65 -2.48
N CYS A 202 -5.95 22.05 -3.71
CA CYS A 202 -6.90 22.13 -4.82
C CYS A 202 -7.50 20.76 -5.14
N LEU A 203 -6.64 19.74 -5.29
CA LEU A 203 -7.08 18.37 -5.60
C LEU A 203 -7.97 17.78 -4.50
N LYS A 204 -7.66 18.04 -3.22
CA LYS A 204 -8.48 17.58 -2.09
C LYS A 204 -9.87 18.21 -2.08
N ASN A 205 -9.97 19.47 -2.47
CA ASN A 205 -11.23 20.22 -2.54
C ASN A 205 -11.92 20.13 -3.92
N GLN A 206 -11.45 19.23 -4.80
CA GLN A 206 -11.99 19.03 -6.15
C GLN A 206 -11.98 20.32 -7.00
N GLN A 207 -11.00 21.20 -6.76
CA GLN A 207 -10.85 22.46 -7.48
C GLN A 207 -9.91 22.31 -8.69
N PRO A 208 -10.15 23.06 -9.78
CA PRO A 208 -9.30 23.01 -10.98
C PRO A 208 -7.94 23.68 -10.72
N VAL A 209 -6.89 22.85 -10.58
CA VAL A 209 -5.52 23.26 -10.20
C VAL A 209 -5.00 24.45 -11.01
N LEU A 210 -5.08 24.40 -12.34
CA LEU A 210 -4.50 25.43 -13.20
C LEU A 210 -5.20 26.78 -13.02
N SER A 211 -6.53 26.76 -12.91
CA SER A 211 -7.32 27.97 -12.66
C SER A 211 -6.99 28.59 -11.30
N THR A 212 -6.84 27.77 -10.25
CA THR A 212 -6.50 28.24 -8.91
C THR A 212 -5.09 28.82 -8.87
N LEU A 213 -4.12 28.19 -9.54
CA LEU A 213 -2.77 28.74 -9.67
C LEU A 213 -2.76 30.09 -10.42
N ASN A 214 -3.58 30.21 -11.47
CA ASN A 214 -3.73 31.48 -12.18
C ASN A 214 -4.33 32.58 -11.29
N ILE A 215 -5.32 32.24 -10.46
CA ILE A 215 -5.88 33.19 -9.48
C ILE A 215 -4.80 33.62 -8.48
N PHE A 216 -4.02 32.68 -7.92
CA PHE A 216 -2.92 33.01 -7.01
C PHE A 216 -1.82 33.85 -7.65
N ALA A 217 -1.49 33.61 -8.92
CA ALA A 217 -0.49 34.40 -9.63
C ALA A 217 -0.95 35.84 -9.92
N ASN A 218 -2.26 36.04 -10.09
CA ASN A 218 -2.87 37.35 -10.37
C ASN A 218 -3.44 38.05 -9.14
N LEU A 219 -3.47 37.37 -7.98
CA LEU A 219 -3.77 37.96 -6.68
C LEU A 219 -2.66 38.95 -6.35
N ARG A 220 -2.88 40.23 -6.71
CA ARG A 220 -2.12 41.34 -6.15
C ARG A 220 -2.54 41.46 -4.69
N ILE A 221 -1.65 41.05 -3.81
CA ILE A 221 -1.72 41.42 -2.39
C ILE A 221 -0.95 42.72 -2.35
N ASP A 222 -1.68 43.83 -2.28
CA ASP A 222 -1.11 45.16 -2.05
C ASP A 222 -0.41 45.22 -0.69
#